data_AF-A0A261ALB4-F1
#
_entry.id   AF-A0A261ALB4-F1
#
_cell.length_a   1.000
_cell.length_b   1.000
_cell.length_c   1.000
_cell.angle_alpha   90.00
_cell.angle_beta   90.00
_cell.angle_gamma   90.00
#
_symmetry.space_group_name_H-M   'P 1'
#
loop_
_entity.id
_entity.type
_entity.pdbx_description
1 polymer ?
#
loop_
_entity_poly.entity_id
_entity_poly.type
_entity_poly.pdbx_seq_one_letter_code
_entity_poly.pdbx_strand_id
1 'polypeptide(L)'
;MLGNFKFDETDLNRFLKEWINGSNQRLKRFRVIVKDLNLEVLTSGIEVEEIPVTVERIFENKECGSKKLKLKGGYDIRNNKGMLATFLKTPNPKYPIGTVQFDMFVWE
;
A
#
# COMPACT_ATOMS: atom_id res chain seq x y z
N MET A 1 -1.01 -25.86 11.33
CA MET A 1 -0.14 -24.66 11.21
C MET A 1 -0.56 -23.90 9.95
N LEU A 2 -1.22 -22.76 10.10
CA LEU A 2 -1.51 -21.85 8.97
C LEU A 2 -0.20 -21.14 8.60
N GLY A 3 0.15 -21.21 7.32
CA GLY A 3 1.50 -21.01 6.80
C GLY A 3 2.15 -19.66 7.10
N ASN A 4 3.49 -19.69 7.17
CA ASN A 4 4.38 -18.54 7.28
C ASN A 4 3.90 -17.37 6.41
N PHE A 5 3.50 -16.26 7.03
CA PHE A 5 3.41 -14.97 6.35
C PHE A 5 4.83 -14.63 5.89
N LYS A 6 5.14 -14.87 4.61
CA LYS A 6 6.51 -14.71 4.04
C LYS A 6 6.93 -13.25 3.85
N PHE A 7 6.06 -12.29 4.17
CA PHE A 7 6.29 -10.86 4.02
C PHE A 7 5.96 -10.16 5.34
N ASP A 8 6.87 -9.30 5.79
CA ASP A 8 6.72 -8.45 6.97
C ASP A 8 6.84 -6.95 6.62
N GLU A 9 6.75 -6.06 7.62
CA GLU A 9 7.01 -4.62 7.44
C GLU A 9 8.35 -4.29 6.78
N THR A 10 9.41 -5.07 7.02
CA THR A 10 10.75 -4.79 6.51
C THR A 10 10.83 -5.11 5.03
N ASP A 11 10.25 -6.24 4.61
CA ASP A 11 10.14 -6.59 3.19
C ASP A 11 9.27 -5.56 2.43
N LEU A 12 8.20 -5.07 3.06
CA LEU A 12 7.38 -4.00 2.49
C LEU A 12 8.09 -2.66 2.43
N ASN A 13 8.86 -2.28 3.45
CA ASN A 13 9.69 -1.06 3.43
C ASN A 13 10.69 -1.11 2.27
N ARG A 14 11.38 -2.25 2.09
CA ARG A 14 12.29 -2.46 0.95
C ARG A 14 11.54 -2.33 -0.38
N PHE A 15 10.37 -2.97 -0.51
CA PHE A 15 9.55 -2.84 -1.70
C PHE A 15 9.15 -1.38 -2.01
N LEU A 16 8.72 -0.61 -1.00
CA LEU A 16 8.36 0.79 -1.17
C LEU A 16 9.57 1.63 -1.60
N LYS A 17 10.73 1.44 -0.97
CA LYS A 17 11.98 2.12 -1.35
C LYS A 17 12.39 1.81 -2.79
N GLU A 18 12.30 0.56 -3.20
CA GLU A 18 12.58 0.15 -4.58
C GLU A 18 11.62 0.82 -5.57
N TRP A 19 10.32 0.83 -5.28
CA TRP A 19 9.34 1.52 -6.12
C TRP A 19 9.59 3.04 -6.18
N ILE A 20 9.92 3.65 -5.04
CA ILE A 20 10.29 5.07 -4.97
C ILE A 20 11.52 5.35 -5.85
N ASN A 21 12.51 4.46 -5.86
CA ASN A 21 13.70 4.55 -6.71
C ASN A 21 13.44 4.19 -8.18
N GLY A 22 12.18 3.95 -8.56
CA GLY A 22 11.77 3.76 -9.94
C GLY A 22 11.72 2.32 -10.39
N SER A 23 11.78 1.33 -9.49
CA SER A 23 11.44 -0.05 -9.81
C SER A 23 9.93 -0.21 -10.06
N ASN A 24 9.53 -1.20 -10.86
CA ASN A 24 8.12 -1.54 -11.10
C ASN A 24 7.24 -0.36 -11.58
N GLN A 25 7.72 0.48 -12.52
CA GLN A 25 6.99 1.69 -12.98
C GLN A 25 5.64 1.42 -13.65
N ARG A 26 5.40 0.17 -14.08
CA ARG A 26 4.11 -0.26 -14.64
C ARG A 26 3.11 -0.68 -13.56
N LEU A 27 3.53 -0.75 -12.29
CA LEU A 27 2.66 -1.14 -11.19
C LEU A 27 1.51 -0.15 -11.07
N LYS A 28 0.26 -0.66 -11.10
CA LYS A 28 -0.96 0.12 -10.81
C LYS A 28 -1.51 -0.19 -9.44
N ARG A 29 -1.33 -1.43 -8.98
CA ARG A 29 -1.86 -1.92 -7.72
C ARG A 29 -0.97 -3.02 -7.17
N PHE A 30 -0.72 -2.97 -5.86
CA PHE A 30 -0.10 -4.04 -5.10
C PHE A 30 -0.96 -4.35 -3.88
N ARG A 31 -1.15 -5.63 -3.57
CA ARG A 31 -1.93 -6.09 -2.42
C ARG A 31 -1.26 -7.29 -1.78
N VAL A 32 -1.09 -7.25 -0.46
CA VAL A 32 -0.59 -8.38 0.32
C VAL A 32 -1.24 -8.43 1.70
N ILE A 33 -1.23 -9.61 2.31
CA ILE A 33 -1.68 -9.84 3.68
C ILE A 33 -0.46 -10.07 4.54
N VAL A 34 -0.35 -9.31 5.63
CA VAL A 34 0.81 -9.32 6.52
C VAL A 34 0.34 -9.36 7.97
N LYS A 35 1.16 -9.95 8.83
CA LYS A 35 0.90 -10.04 10.26
C LYS A 35 1.59 -8.88 10.98
N ASP A 36 0.88 -8.24 11.91
CA ASP A 36 1.40 -7.23 12.85
C ASP A 36 2.17 -6.06 12.22
N LEU A 37 1.71 -5.56 11.06
CA LEU A 37 2.39 -4.50 10.30
C LEU A 37 2.62 -3.23 11.14
N ASN A 38 3.87 -2.98 11.53
CA ASN A 38 4.26 -1.74 12.19
C ASN A 38 4.46 -0.62 11.14
N LEU A 39 3.67 0.45 11.26
CA LEU A 39 3.72 1.56 10.32
C LEU A 39 5.05 2.33 10.36
N GLU A 40 5.63 2.50 11.55
CA GLU A 40 6.91 3.22 11.72
C GLU A 40 8.06 2.49 11.03
N VAL A 41 8.10 1.16 11.15
CA VAL A 41 9.10 0.33 10.47
C VAL A 41 8.84 0.33 8.96
N LEU A 42 7.58 0.20 8.55
CA LEU A 42 7.18 0.23 7.14
C LEU A 42 7.61 1.51 6.43
N THR A 43 7.49 2.67 7.09
CA THR A 43 7.78 3.99 6.49
C THR A 43 9.17 4.53 6.83
N SER A 44 9.99 3.77 7.56
CA SER A 44 11.32 4.19 7.96
C SER A 44 12.19 4.58 6.76
N GLY A 45 12.67 5.84 6.76
CA GLY A 45 13.49 6.41 5.70
C GLY A 45 12.73 6.71 4.40
N ILE A 46 11.40 6.87 4.47
CA ILE A 46 10.55 7.27 3.35
C ILE A 46 9.80 8.55 3.74
N GLU A 47 9.71 9.51 2.82
CA GLU A 47 8.82 10.66 2.98
C GLU A 47 7.37 10.23 2.69
N VAL A 48 6.51 10.41 3.69
CA VAL A 48 5.11 9.97 3.64
C VAL A 48 4.21 11.10 4.10
N GLU A 49 3.12 11.33 3.38
CA GLU A 49 2.06 12.27 3.75
C GLU A 49 0.82 11.49 4.21
N GLU A 50 0.38 11.69 5.45
CA GLU A 50 -0.86 11.07 5.94
C GLU A 50 -2.08 11.80 5.38
N ILE A 51 -3.00 11.04 4.81
CA ILE A 51 -4.27 11.54 4.29
C ILE A 51 -5.37 11.16 5.28
N PRO A 52 -6.12 12.15 5.83
CA PRO A 52 -7.19 11.89 6.79
C PRO A 52 -8.28 10.99 6.22
N VAL A 53 -8.88 10.15 7.07
CA VAL A 53 -9.98 9.23 6.68
C VAL A 53 -11.24 9.95 6.16
N THR A 54 -11.37 11.25 6.44
CA THR A 54 -12.45 12.10 5.91
C THR A 54 -12.30 12.42 4.42
N VAL A 55 -11.09 12.27 3.87
CA VAL A 55 -10.82 12.47 2.45
C VAL A 55 -11.12 11.19 1.69
N GLU A 56 -12.04 11.26 0.73
CA GLU A 56 -12.38 10.15 -0.15
C GLU A 56 -11.84 10.37 -1.56
N ARG A 57 -11.17 9.36 -2.12
CA ARG A 57 -10.67 9.35 -3.50
C ARG A 57 -11.18 8.13 -4.25
N ILE A 58 -11.41 8.26 -5.56
CA ILE A 58 -11.81 7.14 -6.42
C ILE A 58 -10.62 6.75 -7.26
N PHE A 59 -10.11 5.54 -7.03
CA PHE A 59 -9.11 4.93 -7.89
C PHE A 59 -9.80 4.13 -9.00
N GLU A 60 -9.45 4.39 -10.25
CA GLU A 60 -9.97 3.64 -11.40
C GLU A 60 -8.82 2.91 -12.09
N ASN A 61 -8.85 1.57 -12.05
CA ASN A 61 -7.94 0.77 -12.84
C ASN A 61 -8.55 0.50 -14.22
N LYS A 62 -8.05 1.19 -15.24
CA LYS A 62 -8.52 1.06 -16.63
C LYS A 62 -8.17 -0.30 -17.26
N GLU A 63 -7.09 -0.94 -16.80
CA GLU A 63 -6.64 -2.24 -17.34
C GLU A 63 -7.48 -3.42 -16.80
N CYS A 64 -8.09 -3.29 -15.61
CA CYS A 64 -8.90 -4.33 -15.00
C CYS A 64 -10.40 -3.97 -15.00
N GLY A 65 -10.94 -3.72 -16.20
CA GLY A 65 -12.39 -3.60 -16.44
C GLY A 65 -13.06 -2.44 -15.68
N SER A 66 -12.38 -1.31 -15.52
CA SER A 66 -12.91 -0.09 -14.89
C SER A 66 -13.46 -0.29 -13.47
N LYS A 67 -12.86 -1.16 -12.66
CA LYS A 67 -13.22 -1.27 -11.25
C LYS A 67 -12.82 0.02 -10.53
N LYS A 68 -13.84 0.81 -10.16
CA LYS A 68 -13.72 1.97 -9.28
C LYS A 68 -13.62 1.51 -7.83
N LEU A 69 -12.54 1.86 -7.17
CA LEU A 69 -12.31 1.61 -5.76
C LEU A 69 -12.38 2.93 -5.02
N LYS A 70 -13.24 3.01 -3.99
CA LYS A 70 -13.28 4.15 -3.09
C LYS A 70 -12.24 3.95 -1.99
N LEU A 71 -11.28 4.86 -1.91
CA LEU A 71 -10.25 4.93 -0.88
C LEU A 71 -10.65 6.02 0.11
N LYS A 72 -10.49 5.75 1.41
CA LYS A 72 -10.67 6.74 2.48
C LYS A 72 -9.36 6.89 3.24
N GLY A 73 -8.81 8.10 3.29
CA GLY A 73 -7.51 8.37 3.88
C GLY A 73 -6.35 7.60 3.22
N GLY A 74 -5.36 7.23 4.03
CA GLY A 74 -4.19 6.47 3.63
C GLY A 74 -2.91 7.27 3.76
N TYR A 75 -1.87 6.83 3.05
CA TYR A 75 -0.55 7.41 3.11
C TYR A 75 -0.01 7.59 1.70
N ASP A 76 0.30 8.83 1.36
CA ASP A 76 0.80 9.21 0.04
C ASP A 76 2.33 9.17 0.02
N ILE A 77 2.86 8.60 -1.05
CA ILE A 77 4.29 8.56 -1.38
C ILE A 77 4.48 8.91 -2.85
N ARG A 78 5.66 9.45 -3.19
CA ARG A 78 6.03 9.76 -4.57
C ARG A 78 7.29 9.00 -4.96
N ASN A 79 7.32 8.50 -6.19
CA ASN A 79 8.56 7.97 -6.74
C ASN A 79 9.45 9.07 -7.34
N ASN A 80 10.66 8.70 -7.75
CA ASN A 80 11.66 9.58 -8.34
C ASN A 80 11.25 10.21 -9.69
N LYS A 81 10.10 9.81 -10.25
CA LYS A 81 9.49 10.41 -11.44
C LYS A 81 8.28 11.28 -11.10
N GLY A 82 7.99 11.49 -9.81
CA GLY A 82 6.87 12.29 -9.33
C GLY A 82 5.52 11.57 -9.37
N MET A 83 5.46 10.29 -9.74
CA MET A 83 4.22 9.51 -9.73
C MET A 83 3.75 9.35 -8.29
N LEU A 84 2.46 9.61 -8.06
CA LEU A 84 1.83 9.47 -6.76
C LEU A 84 1.41 8.01 -6.55
N ALA A 85 1.59 7.50 -5.35
CA ALA A 85 0.91 6.32 -4.88
C ALA A 85 0.31 6.55 -3.50
N THR A 86 -0.81 5.90 -3.24
CA THR A 86 -1.42 5.84 -1.90
C THR A 86 -1.42 4.41 -1.42
N PHE A 87 -0.93 4.18 -0.21
CA PHE A 87 -1.12 2.90 0.46
C PHE A 87 -2.06 2.98 1.65
N LEU A 88 -2.74 1.87 1.93
CA LEU A 88 -3.67 1.71 3.04
C LEU A 88 -3.33 0.43 3.81
N LYS A 89 -3.42 0.52 5.12
CA LYS A 89 -3.42 -0.62 6.05
C LYS A 89 -4.84 -0.79 6.59
N THR A 90 -5.50 -1.87 6.23
CA THR A 90 -6.88 -2.15 6.67
C THR A 90 -6.96 -3.46 7.45
N PRO A 91 -7.74 -3.52 8.55
CA PRO A 91 -8.07 -4.79 9.18
C PRO A 91 -8.78 -5.69 8.16
N ASN A 92 -8.43 -6.98 8.14
CA ASN A 92 -9.13 -7.93 7.28
C ASN A 92 -9.91 -8.94 8.15
N PRO A 93 -11.26 -8.86 8.18
CA PRO A 93 -12.07 -9.69 9.08
C PRO A 93 -12.02 -11.19 8.76
N LYS A 94 -11.47 -11.57 7.61
CA LYS A 94 -11.28 -12.98 7.22
C LYS A 94 -10.07 -13.64 7.88
N TYR A 95 -9.19 -12.86 8.52
CA TYR A 95 -7.93 -13.36 9.09
C TYR A 95 -7.85 -13.11 10.59
N PRO A 96 -6.97 -13.84 11.31
CA PRO A 96 -6.81 -13.67 12.74
C PRO A 96 -6.51 -12.23 13.14
N ILE A 97 -6.88 -11.87 14.38
CA ILE A 97 -6.50 -10.60 15.02
C ILE A 97 -4.99 -10.40 14.87
N GLY A 98 -4.58 -9.18 14.49
CA GLY A 98 -3.20 -8.83 14.16
C GLY A 98 -2.87 -8.96 12.66
N THR A 99 -3.71 -9.61 11.86
CA THR A 99 -3.51 -9.67 10.40
C THR A 99 -4.12 -8.46 9.71
N VAL A 100 -3.36 -7.82 8.82
CA VAL A 100 -3.83 -6.66 8.05
C VAL A 100 -3.62 -6.88 6.55
N GLN A 101 -4.47 -6.23 5.76
CA GLN A 101 -4.29 -6.09 4.33
C GLN A 101 -3.56 -4.78 4.05
N PHE A 102 -2.43 -4.88 3.37
CA PHE A 102 -1.73 -3.77 2.76
C PHE A 102 -2.19 -3.66 1.30
N ASP A 103 -2.76 -2.53 0.90
CA ASP A 103 -3.01 -2.19 -0.49
C ASP A 103 -2.21 -0.94 -0.85
N MET A 104 -1.60 -0.91 -2.03
CA MET A 104 -1.00 0.27 -2.63
C MET A 104 -1.59 0.48 -4.02
N PHE A 105 -1.90 1.72 -4.34
CA PHE A 105 -2.51 2.16 -5.60
C PHE A 105 -1.66 3.28 -6.20
N VAL A 106 -1.27 3.13 -7.46
CA VAL A 106 -0.43 4.11 -8.17
C VAL A 106 -1.32 4.93 -9.10
N TRP A 107 -1.40 6.22 -8.86
CA TRP A 107 -2.25 7.15 -9.60
C TRP A 107 -1.61 7.48 -10.96
N GLU A 108 -2.44 7.48 -12.00
CA GLU A 108 -2.09 7.92 -13.36
C GLU A 108 -2.71 9.27 -13.69
#